data_AF-A0A225DG65-F1
#
_entry.id   AF-A0A225DG65-F1
#
_cell.length_a   1.000
_cell.length_b   1.000
_cell.length_c   1.000
_cell.angle_alpha   90.00
_cell.angle_beta   90.00
_cell.angle_gamma   90.00
#
_symmetry.space_group_name_H-M   'P 1'
#
loop_
_entity.id
_entity.type
_entity.pdbx_description
1 polymer ?
#
loop_
_entity_poly.entity_id
_entity_poly.type
_entity_poly.pdbx_seq_one_letter_code
_entity_poly.pdbx_strand_id
1 'polypeptide(L)'
;MPEVLPPPSDSLLQQRQAYLLHQLANDSDGKRSASDANKAIPKQIKDELQFGKTVPGVLKQMAGAGWLNEEKGKTKTNPVFSITEAGRALLPNLEHFLPLLPAGGALNTTTDSRIGATREAYVLTALSLAPNQTISKADLEVGFGGKPKLKASDLAAKYPHLAPFRDQLCIGLNPATTRAVLTELFHGGRIRVHRENRTESYALTPAGSESLAHLRNEVPILPPTGKPSLARDESVHRAREMVILLKLLQCADQTLWESDAHIGNKKEPYNLNHPTAWEVRGALARAGHIALDWDGKEGRYTITPSGKKHLTTLPFGELGEVTIKGIALAELLAAARELPVQSISHAATAPPITHTAITATQLEQAILDILSELLAGKYANLRMAPIHEIRSIVAERFGPDAASHANFNHSCLELRRTDKVRLISIDDRSRATPVQLRDSIFAVGETFFYAEKANAPA
;
A
#
# COMPACT_ATOMS: atom_id res chain seq x y z
N MET A 1 24.10 -16.55 7.44
CA MET A 1 23.29 -17.49 6.62
C MET A 1 21.84 -17.08 6.79
N PRO A 2 21.04 -16.90 5.72
CA PRO A 2 19.63 -16.56 5.88
C PRO A 2 18.92 -17.74 6.55
N GLU A 3 18.27 -17.46 7.68
CA GLU A 3 17.49 -18.41 8.45
C GLU A 3 16.29 -18.85 7.60
N VAL A 4 16.26 -20.14 7.23
CA VAL A 4 15.18 -20.70 6.43
C VAL A 4 13.93 -20.73 7.31
N LEU A 5 12.91 -19.95 6.94
CA LEU A 5 11.64 -19.92 7.65
C LEU A 5 11.00 -21.33 7.65
N PRO A 6 10.54 -21.85 8.80
CA PRO A 6 9.91 -23.15 8.87
C PRO A 6 8.61 -23.19 8.06
N PRO A 7 8.17 -24.38 7.60
CA PRO A 7 6.94 -24.51 6.82
C PRO A 7 5.72 -24.01 7.63
N PRO A 8 4.65 -23.52 6.97
CA PRO A 8 3.54 -22.84 7.63
C PRO A 8 2.77 -23.69 8.67
N SER A 9 2.85 -25.03 8.58
CA SER A 9 2.30 -25.93 9.61
C SER A 9 3.09 -25.88 10.93
N ASP A 10 4.39 -25.65 10.84
CA ASP A 10 5.31 -25.65 11.97
C ASP A 10 5.24 -24.31 12.70
N SER A 11 4.98 -23.21 11.98
CA SER A 11 4.80 -21.89 12.58
C SER A 11 3.59 -21.85 13.52
N LEU A 12 2.46 -22.46 13.14
CA LEU A 12 1.26 -22.48 14.00
C LEU A 12 1.48 -23.30 15.28
N LEU A 13 2.20 -24.42 15.19
CA LEU A 13 2.56 -25.19 16.37
C LEU A 13 3.51 -24.41 17.29
N GLN A 14 4.52 -23.74 16.72
CA GLN A 14 5.45 -22.89 17.46
C GLN A 14 4.74 -21.72 18.15
N GLN A 15 3.78 -21.07 17.48
CA GLN A 15 2.95 -20.01 18.09
C GLN A 15 2.12 -20.54 19.27
N ARG A 16 1.53 -21.73 19.14
CA ARG A 16 0.79 -22.37 20.25
C ARG A 16 1.70 -22.70 21.43
N GLN A 17 2.87 -23.27 21.16
CA GLN A 17 3.86 -23.63 22.18
C GLN A 17 4.40 -22.38 22.88
N ALA A 18 4.77 -21.34 22.11
CA ALA A 18 5.21 -20.05 22.61
C ALA A 18 4.17 -19.45 23.56
N TYR A 19 2.90 -19.39 23.11
CA TYR A 19 1.81 -18.82 23.91
C TYR A 19 1.60 -19.57 25.23
N LEU A 20 1.60 -20.90 25.21
CA LEU A 20 1.42 -21.72 26.42
C LEU A 20 2.61 -21.62 27.38
N LEU A 21 3.86 -21.61 26.88
CA LEU A 21 5.05 -21.38 27.72
C LEU A 21 5.00 -20.01 28.38
N HIS A 22 4.66 -18.97 27.61
CA HIS A 22 4.58 -17.60 28.12
C HIS A 22 3.45 -17.45 29.14
N GLN A 23 2.32 -18.12 28.93
CA GLN A 23 1.22 -18.16 29.90
C GLN A 23 1.64 -18.81 31.23
N LEU A 24 2.37 -19.92 31.18
CA LEU A 24 2.90 -20.60 32.37
C LEU A 24 3.99 -19.77 33.05
N ALA A 25 4.91 -19.17 32.31
CA ALA A 25 6.01 -18.38 32.87
C ALA A 25 5.54 -17.11 33.60
N ASN A 26 4.42 -16.52 33.18
CA ASN A 26 3.80 -15.37 33.82
C ASN A 26 2.83 -15.72 34.95
N ASP A 27 2.59 -17.01 35.19
CA ASP A 27 1.83 -17.46 36.35
C ASP A 27 2.72 -17.43 37.60
N SER A 28 2.20 -16.99 38.75
CA SER A 28 2.99 -16.82 39.97
C SER A 28 3.67 -18.11 40.42
N ASP A 29 3.01 -19.25 40.18
CA ASP A 29 3.53 -20.56 40.59
C ASP A 29 4.25 -21.27 39.43
N GLY A 30 4.19 -20.72 38.21
CA GLY A 30 4.66 -21.41 37.02
C GLY A 30 3.84 -22.65 36.65
N LYS A 31 2.64 -22.81 37.24
CA LYS A 31 1.80 -24.03 37.17
C LYS A 31 0.38 -23.73 36.71
N ARG A 32 -0.16 -24.52 35.77
CA ARG A 32 -1.59 -24.48 35.41
C ARG A 32 -2.12 -25.86 35.02
N SER A 33 -3.39 -26.12 35.33
CA SER A 33 -4.08 -27.30 34.77
C SER A 33 -4.40 -27.09 33.29
N ALA A 34 -4.52 -28.17 32.51
CA ALA A 34 -4.89 -28.06 31.08
C ALA A 34 -6.22 -27.31 30.87
N SER A 35 -7.21 -27.58 31.73
CA SER A 35 -8.49 -26.87 31.73
C SER A 35 -8.30 -25.37 32.01
N ASP A 36 -7.50 -25.01 33.01
CA ASP A 36 -7.33 -23.61 33.40
C ASP A 36 -6.49 -22.82 32.41
N ALA A 37 -5.47 -23.46 31.82
CA ALA A 37 -4.71 -22.91 30.69
C ALA A 37 -5.66 -22.57 29.53
N ASN A 38 -6.49 -23.53 29.10
CA ASN A 38 -7.47 -23.33 28.04
C ASN A 38 -8.52 -22.25 28.40
N LYS A 39 -9.03 -22.21 29.63
CA LYS A 39 -10.00 -21.19 30.07
C LYS A 39 -9.41 -19.78 30.06
N ALA A 40 -8.13 -19.65 30.38
CA ALA A 40 -7.46 -18.35 30.44
C ALA A 40 -7.04 -17.80 29.07
N ILE A 41 -7.16 -18.56 27.97
CA ILE A 41 -6.89 -18.06 26.61
C ILE A 41 -8.08 -17.20 26.14
N PRO A 42 -7.88 -15.93 25.76
CA PRO A 42 -8.93 -15.11 25.17
C PRO A 42 -9.51 -15.75 23.90
N LYS A 43 -10.82 -15.57 23.64
CA LYS A 43 -11.50 -16.17 22.47
C LYS A 43 -10.79 -15.85 21.15
N GLN A 44 -10.35 -14.61 20.95
CA GLN A 44 -9.64 -14.21 19.73
C GLN A 44 -8.34 -15.00 19.52
N ILE A 45 -7.54 -15.18 20.57
CA ILE A 45 -6.30 -15.99 20.50
C ILE A 45 -6.64 -17.47 20.28
N LYS A 46 -7.76 -17.97 20.83
CA LYS A 46 -8.22 -19.34 20.54
C LYS A 46 -8.55 -19.55 19.08
N ASP A 47 -9.20 -18.57 18.45
CA ASP A 47 -9.59 -18.64 17.05
C ASP A 47 -8.35 -18.48 16.14
N GLU A 48 -7.47 -17.50 16.44
CA GLU A 48 -6.23 -17.21 15.71
C GLU A 48 -5.24 -18.40 15.76
N LEU A 49 -4.96 -18.92 16.96
CA LEU A 49 -4.07 -20.06 17.13
C LEU A 49 -4.78 -21.40 16.95
N GLN A 50 -6.08 -21.40 16.65
CA GLN A 50 -6.92 -22.59 16.50
C GLN A 50 -6.76 -23.57 17.69
N PHE A 51 -6.81 -23.05 18.92
CA PHE A 51 -6.59 -23.83 20.16
C PHE A 51 -7.69 -24.84 20.50
N GLY A 52 -8.85 -24.78 19.81
CA GLY A 52 -9.97 -25.74 19.86
C GLY A 52 -10.00 -26.71 21.05
N LYS A 53 -9.90 -28.02 20.78
CA LYS A 53 -9.69 -29.07 21.79
C LYS A 53 -8.20 -29.47 21.90
N THR A 54 -7.29 -28.67 21.33
CA THR A 54 -5.89 -29.06 21.10
C THR A 54 -4.97 -28.66 22.25
N VAL A 55 -5.36 -27.73 23.13
CA VAL A 55 -4.53 -27.29 24.28
C VAL A 55 -3.94 -28.46 25.09
N PRO A 56 -4.72 -29.48 25.52
CA PRO A 56 -4.16 -30.61 26.26
C PRO A 56 -3.15 -31.43 25.44
N GLY A 57 -3.34 -31.54 24.13
CA GLY A 57 -2.42 -32.22 23.23
C GLY A 57 -1.08 -31.50 23.11
N VAL A 58 -1.12 -30.17 22.94
CA VAL A 58 0.09 -29.34 22.85
C VAL A 58 0.86 -29.38 24.18
N LEU A 59 0.18 -29.25 25.33
CA LEU A 59 0.84 -29.35 26.65
C LEU A 59 1.52 -30.71 26.87
N LYS A 60 0.87 -31.81 26.48
CA LYS A 60 1.47 -33.15 26.55
C LYS A 60 2.69 -33.30 25.64
N GLN A 61 2.62 -32.73 24.43
CA GLN A 61 3.76 -32.73 23.51
C GLN A 61 4.95 -31.97 24.11
N MET A 62 4.71 -30.80 24.70
CA MET A 62 5.73 -29.99 25.36
C MET A 62 6.30 -30.68 26.62
N ALA A 63 5.47 -31.42 27.36
CA ALA A 63 5.93 -32.25 28.48
C ALA A 63 6.82 -33.40 28.01
N GLY A 64 6.42 -34.09 26.92
CA GLY A 64 7.25 -35.13 26.29
C GLY A 64 8.58 -34.61 25.75
N ALA A 65 8.64 -33.32 25.36
CA ALA A 65 9.87 -32.64 24.95
C ALA A 65 10.73 -32.14 26.13
N GLY A 66 10.30 -32.35 27.38
CA GLY A 66 11.02 -31.91 28.57
C GLY A 66 10.91 -30.42 28.87
N TRP A 67 10.02 -29.69 28.20
CA TRP A 67 9.82 -28.25 28.45
C TRP A 67 8.85 -28.00 29.62
N LEU A 68 7.96 -28.95 29.90
CA LEU A 68 7.02 -28.93 31.02
C LEU A 68 7.15 -30.21 31.87
N ASN A 69 6.89 -30.12 33.18
CA ASN A 69 6.60 -31.30 33.99
C ASN A 69 5.09 -31.54 34.03
N GLU A 70 4.67 -32.80 33.95
CA GLU A 70 3.28 -33.21 34.12
C GLU A 70 3.08 -33.82 35.52
N GLU A 71 2.28 -33.16 36.36
CA GLU A 71 1.91 -33.60 37.70
C GLU A 71 0.46 -34.12 37.71
N LYS A 72 0.19 -35.15 38.53
CA LYS A 72 -1.18 -35.64 38.73
C LYS A 72 -2.02 -34.55 39.41
N GLY A 73 -3.03 -34.05 38.70
CA GLY A 73 -3.98 -33.10 39.26
C GLY A 73 -5.00 -33.75 40.20
N LYS A 74 -5.95 -32.94 40.70
CA LYS A 74 -7.05 -33.40 41.58
C LYS A 74 -7.88 -34.54 40.98
N THR A 75 -7.95 -34.60 39.65
CA THR A 75 -8.60 -35.68 38.91
C THR A 75 -7.64 -36.24 37.86
N LYS A 76 -7.77 -37.55 37.56
CA LYS A 76 -6.97 -38.23 36.51
C LYS A 76 -7.10 -37.58 35.13
N THR A 77 -8.20 -36.84 34.90
CA THR A 77 -8.53 -36.21 33.63
C THR A 77 -8.01 -34.78 33.48
N ASN A 78 -7.44 -34.17 34.54
CA ASN A 78 -6.96 -32.79 34.50
C ASN A 78 -5.55 -32.68 35.10
N PRO A 79 -4.50 -33.10 34.37
CA PRO A 79 -3.12 -32.95 34.83
C PRO A 79 -2.74 -31.47 35.00
N VAL A 80 -1.81 -31.22 35.92
CA VAL A 80 -1.22 -29.90 36.18
C VAL A 80 0.14 -29.87 35.51
N PHE A 81 0.39 -28.84 34.71
CA PHE A 81 1.67 -28.65 34.03
C PHE A 81 2.46 -27.54 34.69
N SER A 82 3.76 -27.76 34.89
CA SER A 82 4.70 -26.75 35.40
C SER A 82 5.83 -26.50 34.42
N ILE A 83 6.21 -25.24 34.20
CA ILE A 83 7.31 -24.91 33.27
C ILE A 83 8.67 -25.31 33.86
N THR A 84 9.50 -26.01 33.09
CA THR A 84 10.87 -26.38 33.47
C THR A 84 11.87 -25.26 33.19
N GLU A 85 13.11 -25.38 33.67
CA GLU A 85 14.21 -24.49 33.29
C GLU A 85 14.47 -24.52 31.77
N ALA A 86 14.44 -25.70 31.15
CA ALA A 86 14.58 -25.85 29.70
C ALA A 86 13.46 -25.10 28.93
N GLY A 87 12.22 -25.18 29.43
CA GLY A 87 11.10 -24.43 28.87
C GLY A 87 11.27 -22.92 29.02
N ARG A 88 11.84 -22.44 30.14
CA ARG A 88 12.16 -21.01 30.34
C ARG A 88 13.30 -20.55 29.43
N ALA A 89 14.34 -21.36 29.27
CA ALA A 89 15.46 -21.07 28.38
C ALA A 89 15.05 -21.00 26.90
N LEU A 90 13.98 -21.71 26.52
CA LEU A 90 13.43 -21.70 25.16
C LEU A 90 12.59 -20.44 24.85
N LEU A 91 12.02 -19.79 25.87
CA LEU A 91 11.13 -18.64 25.67
C LEU A 91 11.73 -17.52 24.81
N PRO A 92 12.97 -17.03 25.05
CA PRO A 92 13.57 -15.99 24.21
C PRO A 92 13.61 -16.37 22.72
N ASN A 93 13.81 -17.66 22.41
CA ASN A 93 13.83 -18.14 21.03
C ASN A 93 12.43 -18.21 20.42
N LEU A 94 11.38 -18.31 21.24
CA LEU A 94 9.99 -18.41 20.79
C LEU A 94 9.20 -17.10 20.88
N GLU A 95 9.78 -16.04 21.46
CA GLU A 95 9.10 -14.77 21.68
C GLU A 95 8.57 -14.14 20.37
N HIS A 96 9.27 -14.35 19.26
CA HIS A 96 8.86 -13.87 17.94
C HIS A 96 7.61 -14.58 17.38
N PHE A 97 7.23 -15.73 17.94
CA PHE A 97 5.98 -16.43 17.62
C PHE A 97 4.82 -16.06 18.55
N LEU A 98 5.04 -15.24 19.58
CA LEU A 98 3.95 -14.90 20.50
C LEU A 98 2.95 -13.97 19.81
N PRO A 99 1.68 -14.38 19.64
CA PRO A 99 0.69 -13.48 19.09
C PRO A 99 0.55 -12.28 20.01
N LEU A 100 0.38 -11.15 19.35
CA LEU A 100 0.09 -9.90 19.97
C LEU A 100 -1.29 -9.99 20.68
N LEU A 101 -1.34 -9.82 22.02
CA LEU A 101 -2.58 -9.65 22.82
C LEU A 101 -3.69 -8.90 22.07
N PRO A 102 -4.90 -9.45 21.91
CA PRO A 102 -5.90 -8.84 21.07
C PRO A 102 -6.29 -7.45 21.59
N ALA A 103 -6.66 -6.57 20.67
CA ALA A 103 -7.27 -5.29 20.98
C ALA A 103 -8.80 -5.42 20.85
N GLY A 104 -9.53 -4.66 21.66
CA GLY A 104 -10.98 -4.58 21.55
C GLY A 104 -11.40 -3.80 20.30
N GLY A 105 -12.49 -4.20 19.66
CA GLY A 105 -13.06 -3.50 18.51
C GLY A 105 -13.17 -4.38 17.26
N ALA A 106 -13.89 -3.89 16.25
CA ALA A 106 -13.97 -4.53 14.95
C ALA A 106 -12.74 -4.16 14.11
N LEU A 107 -12.12 -5.15 13.48
CA LEU A 107 -11.01 -4.93 12.56
C LEU A 107 -11.54 -4.19 11.31
N ASN A 108 -10.98 -3.01 11.00
CA ASN A 108 -11.30 -2.33 9.75
C ASN A 108 -10.41 -2.88 8.64
N THR A 109 -10.82 -3.97 8.00
CA THR A 109 -10.12 -4.50 6.82
C THR A 109 -10.25 -3.54 5.64
N THR A 110 -9.17 -3.34 4.89
CA THR A 110 -9.17 -2.57 3.63
C THR A 110 -8.61 -3.45 2.52
N THR A 111 -9.24 -3.43 1.34
CA THR A 111 -8.69 -4.04 0.13
C THR A 111 -7.79 -3.07 -0.63
N ASP A 112 -7.86 -1.77 -0.31
CA ASP A 112 -6.98 -0.75 -0.88
C ASP A 112 -5.59 -0.86 -0.25
N SER A 113 -4.62 -1.33 -1.05
CA SER A 113 -3.23 -1.47 -0.64
C SER A 113 -2.60 -0.14 -0.23
N ARG A 114 -3.09 1.00 -0.74
CA ARG A 114 -2.62 2.33 -0.35
C ARG A 114 -2.99 2.61 1.09
N ILE A 115 -4.23 2.34 1.48
CA ILE A 115 -4.68 2.51 2.87
C ILE A 115 -3.86 1.61 3.80
N GLY A 116 -3.54 0.37 3.38
CA GLY A 116 -2.65 -0.53 4.11
C GLY A 116 -1.25 0.08 4.31
N ALA A 117 -0.61 0.53 3.23
CA ALA A 117 0.71 1.17 3.28
C ALA A 117 0.70 2.45 4.13
N THR A 118 -0.34 3.30 4.04
CA THR A 118 -0.49 4.49 4.88
C THR A 118 -0.59 4.13 6.36
N ARG A 119 -1.37 3.10 6.70
CA ARG A 119 -1.50 2.63 8.09
C ARG A 119 -0.16 2.13 8.63
N GLU A 120 0.58 1.39 7.81
CA GLU A 120 1.90 0.90 8.16
C GLU A 120 2.89 2.06 8.38
N ALA A 121 2.99 2.96 7.41
CA ALA A 121 3.85 4.13 7.44
C ALA A 121 3.56 5.00 8.68
N TYR A 122 2.28 5.14 9.02
CA TYR A 122 1.86 5.84 10.22
C TYR A 122 2.37 5.15 11.48
N VAL A 123 2.09 3.85 11.67
CA VAL A 123 2.51 3.13 12.88
C VAL A 123 4.03 3.17 13.04
N LEU A 124 4.79 2.96 11.96
CA LEU A 124 6.24 3.07 11.97
C LEU A 124 6.71 4.49 12.28
N THR A 125 6.05 5.52 11.75
CA THR A 125 6.38 6.92 12.07
C THR A 125 6.15 7.21 13.54
N ALA A 126 5.00 6.80 14.10
CA ALA A 126 4.70 6.98 15.51
C ALA A 126 5.80 6.36 16.39
N LEU A 127 6.25 5.14 16.06
CA LEU A 127 7.36 4.47 16.76
C LEU A 127 8.71 5.19 16.55
N SER A 128 8.98 5.74 15.36
CA SER A 128 10.21 6.47 15.07
C SER A 128 10.36 7.77 15.87
N LEU A 129 9.24 8.40 16.25
CA LEU A 129 9.23 9.64 17.05
C LEU A 129 9.49 9.39 18.54
N ALA A 130 9.52 8.12 18.95
CA ALA A 130 9.80 7.69 20.30
C ALA A 130 11.06 6.78 20.35
N PRO A 131 12.22 7.21 19.82
CA PRO A 131 13.37 6.33 19.60
C PRO A 131 13.95 5.72 20.90
N ASN A 132 13.75 6.40 22.03
CA ASN A 132 14.17 5.97 23.37
C ASN A 132 12.98 5.68 24.29
N GLN A 133 11.76 5.72 23.77
CA GLN A 133 10.55 5.50 24.55
C GLN A 133 9.78 4.32 23.97
N THR A 134 9.70 3.29 24.78
CA THR A 134 8.71 2.23 24.63
C THR A 134 7.31 2.83 24.58
N ILE A 135 6.70 2.95 23.39
CA ILE A 135 5.31 3.39 23.29
C ILE A 135 4.43 2.25 23.81
N SER A 136 3.65 2.49 24.85
CA SER A 136 2.78 1.45 25.38
C SER A 136 1.60 1.20 24.44
N LYS A 137 1.04 -0.02 24.49
CA LYS A 137 -0.22 -0.35 23.80
C LYS A 137 -1.31 0.69 24.05
N ALA A 138 -1.47 1.15 25.30
CA ALA A 138 -2.49 2.13 25.66
C ALA A 138 -2.25 3.48 24.96
N ASP A 139 -1.00 3.90 24.80
CA ASP A 139 -0.67 5.18 24.17
C ASP A 139 -0.99 5.16 22.67
N LEU A 140 -0.67 4.06 21.99
CA LEU A 140 -1.08 3.83 20.60
C LEU A 140 -2.61 3.82 20.51
N GLU A 141 -3.31 2.98 21.28
CA GLU A 141 -4.78 2.85 21.20
C GLU A 141 -5.53 4.16 21.47
N VAL A 142 -5.01 5.03 22.35
CA VAL A 142 -5.56 6.37 22.60
C VAL A 142 -5.29 7.31 21.44
N GLY A 143 -4.12 7.25 20.81
CA GLY A 143 -3.80 8.03 19.60
C GLY A 143 -4.66 7.64 18.39
N PHE A 144 -5.03 6.36 18.27
CA PHE A 144 -5.74 5.79 17.11
C PHE A 144 -7.27 5.69 17.26
N GLY A 145 -7.91 6.65 17.94
CA GLY A 145 -9.37 6.76 17.88
C GLY A 145 -10.17 5.75 18.72
N GLY A 146 -9.56 5.10 19.71
CA GLY A 146 -10.35 4.59 20.84
C GLY A 146 -11.10 5.76 21.47
N LYS A 147 -12.42 5.63 21.73
CA LYS A 147 -13.28 6.71 22.28
C LYS A 147 -12.50 7.55 23.29
N PRO A 148 -12.09 8.79 22.95
CA PRO A 148 -11.17 9.52 23.80
C PRO A 148 -11.94 9.94 25.05
N LYS A 149 -11.66 9.28 26.18
CA LYS A 149 -11.95 9.88 27.50
C LYS A 149 -10.99 11.03 27.81
N LEU A 150 -9.90 11.15 27.07
CA LEU A 150 -8.89 12.21 27.19
C LEU A 150 -9.24 13.38 26.27
N LYS A 151 -9.24 14.62 26.80
CA LYS A 151 -9.43 15.81 25.97
C LYS A 151 -8.22 16.01 25.06
N ALA A 152 -8.43 16.74 23.96
CA ALA A 152 -7.39 17.15 23.02
C ALA A 152 -6.11 17.66 23.68
N SER A 153 -6.30 18.54 24.67
CA SER A 153 -5.27 19.19 25.46
C SER A 153 -4.42 18.18 26.23
N ASP A 154 -5.05 17.16 26.79
CA ASP A 154 -4.42 16.20 27.70
C ASP A 154 -3.59 15.19 26.89
N LEU A 155 -4.06 14.83 25.70
CA LEU A 155 -3.28 14.00 24.77
C LEU A 155 -2.05 14.74 24.25
N ALA A 156 -2.21 16.00 23.82
CA ALA A 156 -1.11 16.81 23.32
C ALA A 156 -0.08 17.10 24.43
N ALA A 157 -0.53 17.28 25.68
CA ALA A 157 0.35 17.45 26.83
C ALA A 157 1.09 16.16 27.19
N LYS A 158 0.42 15.01 27.14
CA LYS A 158 1.00 13.72 27.54
C LYS A 158 1.84 13.07 26.43
N TYR A 159 1.46 13.28 25.17
CA TYR A 159 2.09 12.71 23.98
C TYR A 159 2.19 13.79 22.89
N PRO A 160 3.06 14.79 23.04
CA PRO A 160 3.20 15.87 22.06
C PRO A 160 3.60 15.35 20.68
N HIS A 161 4.31 14.22 20.61
CA HIS A 161 4.67 13.55 19.36
C HIS A 161 3.48 12.86 18.67
N LEU A 162 2.40 12.55 19.38
CA LEU A 162 1.16 11.97 18.81
C LEU A 162 0.10 13.04 18.47
N ALA A 163 0.34 14.31 18.81
CA ALA A 163 -0.61 15.38 18.53
C ALA A 163 -0.93 15.57 17.03
N PRO A 164 0.03 15.48 16.09
CA PRO A 164 -0.24 15.60 14.65
C PRO A 164 -1.14 14.48 14.08
N PHE A 165 -1.30 13.41 14.85
CA PHE A 165 -1.86 12.14 14.41
C PHE A 165 -3.35 11.98 14.80
N ARG A 166 -3.86 12.89 15.63
CA ARG A 166 -5.15 12.80 16.32
C ARG A 166 -6.39 12.80 15.41
N ASP A 167 -6.37 13.59 14.34
CA ASP A 167 -7.57 13.77 13.51
C ASP A 167 -7.69 12.72 12.39
N GLN A 168 -6.81 11.71 12.38
CA GLN A 168 -6.67 10.74 11.30
C GLN A 168 -7.62 9.53 11.42
N LEU A 169 -8.85 9.78 11.88
CA LEU A 169 -9.98 8.85 11.77
C LEU A 169 -10.21 8.37 10.31
N CYS A 170 -9.69 9.11 9.33
CA CYS A 170 -9.89 8.87 7.91
C CYS A 170 -9.17 7.62 7.36
N ILE A 171 -8.09 7.14 7.99
CA ILE A 171 -7.45 5.86 7.57
C ILE A 171 -8.05 4.63 8.24
N GLY A 172 -9.04 4.79 9.11
CA GLY A 172 -9.71 3.68 9.78
C GLY A 172 -8.82 2.90 10.74
N LEU A 173 -7.74 3.51 11.25
CA LEU A 173 -7.02 2.99 12.40
C LEU A 173 -7.93 3.10 13.63
N ASN A 174 -8.19 1.95 14.24
CA ASN A 174 -8.83 1.78 15.53
C ASN A 174 -7.96 0.78 16.32
N PRO A 175 -8.19 0.55 17.63
CA PRO A 175 -7.37 -0.37 18.41
C PRO A 175 -7.16 -1.76 17.75
N ALA A 176 -8.21 -2.36 17.19
CA ALA A 176 -8.13 -3.64 16.49
C ALA A 176 -7.32 -3.56 15.18
N THR A 177 -7.50 -2.51 14.38
CA THR A 177 -6.74 -2.29 13.14
C THR A 177 -5.29 -1.96 13.40
N THR A 178 -4.99 -1.06 14.34
CA THR A 178 -3.62 -0.76 14.78
C THR A 178 -2.95 -2.05 15.25
N ARG A 179 -3.70 -2.89 15.97
CA ARG A 179 -3.19 -4.17 16.43
C ARG A 179 -2.83 -5.10 15.28
N ALA A 180 -3.69 -5.24 14.29
CA ALA A 180 -3.40 -6.04 13.10
C ALA A 180 -2.13 -5.54 12.39
N VAL A 181 -2.00 -4.21 12.21
CA VAL A 181 -0.79 -3.61 11.60
C VAL A 181 0.45 -3.89 12.44
N LEU A 182 0.39 -3.74 13.77
CA LEU A 182 1.51 -4.10 14.66
C LEU A 182 1.87 -5.58 14.56
N THR A 183 0.88 -6.47 14.40
CA THR A 183 1.13 -7.92 14.23
C THR A 183 1.87 -8.20 12.93
N GLU A 184 1.44 -7.59 11.83
CA GLU A 184 2.11 -7.70 10.53
C GLU A 184 3.54 -7.16 10.59
N LEU A 185 3.72 -5.99 11.20
CA LEU A 185 5.04 -5.37 11.40
C LEU A 185 5.95 -6.23 12.28
N PHE A 186 5.41 -6.87 13.31
CA PHE A 186 6.16 -7.74 14.21
C PHE A 186 6.61 -9.01 13.50
N HIS A 187 5.69 -9.70 12.81
CA HIS A 187 6.03 -10.90 12.04
C HIS A 187 6.98 -10.60 10.88
N GLY A 188 6.90 -9.40 10.28
CA GLY A 188 7.85 -8.92 9.28
C GLY A 188 9.21 -8.50 9.85
N GLY A 189 9.43 -8.61 11.16
CA GLY A 189 10.67 -8.20 11.82
C GLY A 189 10.93 -6.69 11.79
N ARG A 190 9.91 -5.88 11.48
CA ARG A 190 10.02 -4.41 11.36
C ARG A 190 9.93 -3.72 12.72
N ILE A 191 9.27 -4.34 13.70
CA ILE A 191 9.23 -3.86 15.09
C ILE A 191 9.68 -4.95 16.06
N ARG A 192 10.19 -4.55 17.22
CA ARG A 192 10.40 -5.40 18.40
C ARG A 192 9.30 -5.13 19.42
N VAL A 193 8.89 -6.18 20.12
CA VAL A 193 7.87 -6.12 21.18
C VAL A 193 8.54 -6.49 22.48
N HIS A 194 8.52 -5.59 23.46
CA HIS A 194 8.97 -5.88 24.82
C HIS A 194 7.73 -6.05 25.72
N ARG A 195 7.67 -7.15 26.48
CA ARG A 195 6.53 -7.47 27.34
C ARG A 195 6.98 -7.48 28.80
N GLU A 196 6.36 -6.65 29.61
CA GLU A 196 6.63 -6.58 31.06
C GLU A 196 5.31 -6.39 31.82
N ASN A 197 5.02 -7.27 32.79
CA ASN A 197 3.86 -7.14 33.67
C ASN A 197 2.52 -6.90 32.94
N ARG A 198 2.28 -7.63 31.83
CA ARG A 198 1.11 -7.50 30.93
C ARG A 198 1.05 -6.19 30.13
N THR A 199 2.07 -5.36 30.23
CA THR A 199 2.26 -4.19 29.38
C THR A 199 3.12 -4.59 28.21
N GLU A 200 2.74 -4.15 27.02
CA GLU A 200 3.52 -4.32 25.80
C GLU A 200 3.99 -2.97 25.34
N SER A 201 5.26 -2.92 24.97
CA SER A 201 5.88 -1.79 24.31
C SER A 201 6.53 -2.19 23.01
N TYR A 202 6.64 -1.22 22.11
CA TYR A 202 7.13 -1.43 20.76
C TYR A 202 8.33 -0.54 20.50
N ALA A 203 9.30 -1.08 19.77
CA ALA A 203 10.47 -0.35 19.29
C ALA A 203 10.69 -0.64 17.81
N LEU A 204 11.13 0.38 17.06
CA LEU A 204 11.46 0.24 15.65
C LEU A 204 12.79 -0.53 15.50
N THR A 205 12.85 -1.47 14.55
CA THR A 205 14.10 -2.15 14.18
C THR A 205 14.79 -1.43 13.02
N PRO A 206 16.06 -1.76 12.69
CA PRO A 206 16.67 -1.28 11.45
C PRO A 206 15.82 -1.57 10.19
N ALA A 207 15.28 -2.78 10.07
CA ALA A 207 14.39 -3.15 8.96
C ALA A 207 13.09 -2.31 8.95
N GLY A 208 12.55 -1.97 10.13
CA GLY A 208 11.42 -1.06 10.26
C GLY A 208 11.76 0.37 9.85
N SER A 209 12.95 0.86 10.18
CA SER A 209 13.45 2.17 9.74
C SER A 209 13.63 2.23 8.23
N GLU A 210 14.16 1.19 7.61
CA GLU A 210 14.27 1.08 6.15
C GLU A 210 12.89 1.01 5.47
N SER A 211 11.98 0.18 6.01
CA SER A 211 10.59 0.10 5.52
C SER A 211 9.89 1.45 5.63
N LEU A 212 10.09 2.17 6.75
CA LEU A 212 9.56 3.51 6.92
C LEU A 212 10.16 4.48 5.89
N ALA A 213 11.47 4.47 5.65
CA ALA A 213 12.11 5.31 4.65
C ALA A 213 11.57 5.05 3.24
N HIS A 214 11.32 3.78 2.90
CA HIS A 214 10.68 3.40 1.65
C HIS A 214 9.24 3.93 1.56
N LEU A 215 8.42 3.65 2.59
CA LEU A 215 7.03 4.09 2.65
C LEU A 215 6.87 5.61 2.62
N ARG A 216 7.81 6.36 3.20
CA ARG A 216 7.83 7.84 3.13
C ARG A 216 7.94 8.36 1.70
N ASN A 217 8.61 7.62 0.82
CA ASN A 217 8.70 7.97 -0.59
C ASN A 217 7.41 7.61 -1.37
N GLU A 218 6.66 6.61 -0.89
CA GLU A 218 5.44 6.13 -1.58
C GLU A 218 4.16 6.82 -1.10
N VAL A 219 4.11 7.19 0.17
CA VAL A 219 2.90 7.66 0.83
C VAL A 219 3.24 8.90 1.68
N PRO A 220 2.62 10.06 1.43
CA PRO A 220 2.71 11.16 2.39
C PRO A 220 2.12 10.69 3.73
N ILE A 221 2.82 10.94 4.82
CA ILE A 221 2.61 10.17 6.06
C ILE A 221 1.29 10.53 6.76
N LEU A 222 0.80 11.77 6.61
CA LEU A 222 -0.36 12.27 7.34
C LEU A 222 -1.50 12.64 6.39
N PRO A 223 -2.44 11.73 6.09
CA PRO A 223 -3.65 12.09 5.37
C PRO A 223 -4.43 13.14 6.14
N PRO A 224 -4.82 14.24 5.49
CA PRO A 224 -5.59 15.28 6.11
C PRO A 224 -7.00 14.81 6.41
N THR A 225 -7.67 15.55 7.28
CA THR A 225 -9.08 15.31 7.58
C THR A 225 -9.98 15.67 6.41
N GLY A 226 -10.93 14.79 6.13
CA GLY A 226 -11.96 15.00 5.11
C GLY A 226 -11.80 14.09 3.90
N LYS A 227 -12.76 14.20 2.97
CA LYS A 227 -12.74 13.43 1.72
C LYS A 227 -12.09 14.28 0.62
N PRO A 228 -11.13 13.74 -0.15
CA PRO A 228 -10.65 14.42 -1.34
C PRO A 228 -11.80 14.64 -2.31
N SER A 229 -11.77 15.80 -2.98
CA SER A 229 -12.72 16.10 -4.03
C SER A 229 -12.25 15.42 -5.31
N LEU A 230 -13.02 14.44 -5.80
CA LEU A 230 -12.72 13.78 -7.07
C LEU A 230 -12.58 14.82 -8.19
N ALA A 231 -11.60 14.63 -9.07
CA ALA A 231 -11.50 15.42 -10.29
C ALA A 231 -12.68 15.04 -11.20
N ARG A 232 -13.33 16.04 -11.81
CA ARG A 232 -14.45 15.80 -12.73
C ARG A 232 -13.98 15.20 -14.04
N ASP A 233 -12.77 15.56 -14.45
CA ASP A 233 -12.11 15.16 -15.68
C ASP A 233 -10.57 15.27 -15.53
N GLU A 234 -9.86 14.83 -16.56
CA GLU A 234 -8.39 14.83 -16.63
C GLU A 234 -7.81 16.25 -16.66
N SER A 235 -8.49 17.21 -17.29
CA SER A 235 -8.07 18.63 -17.30
C SER A 235 -8.01 19.19 -15.89
N VAL A 236 -9.05 18.96 -15.07
CA VAL A 236 -9.06 19.37 -13.66
C VAL A 236 -7.93 18.68 -12.88
N HIS A 237 -7.65 17.41 -13.16
CA HIS A 237 -6.54 16.69 -12.52
C HIS A 237 -5.18 17.34 -12.85
N ARG A 238 -4.90 17.57 -14.14
CA ARG A 238 -3.66 18.22 -14.61
C ARG A 238 -3.52 19.65 -14.11
N ALA A 239 -4.61 20.41 -14.08
CA ALA A 239 -4.60 21.75 -13.53
C ALA A 239 -4.26 21.76 -12.03
N ARG A 240 -4.76 20.78 -11.25
CA ARG A 240 -4.39 20.62 -9.83
C ARG A 240 -2.90 20.32 -9.65
N GLU A 241 -2.34 19.41 -10.46
CA GLU A 241 -0.90 19.13 -10.46
C GLU A 241 -0.09 20.39 -10.77
N MET A 242 -0.49 21.11 -11.83
CA MET A 242 0.19 22.31 -12.29
C MET A 242 0.17 23.42 -11.23
N VAL A 243 -0.97 23.65 -10.57
CA VAL A 243 -1.08 24.62 -9.47
C VAL A 243 -0.10 24.30 -8.34
N ILE A 244 -0.03 23.03 -7.93
CA ILE A 244 0.88 22.60 -6.85
C ILE A 244 2.35 22.78 -7.25
N LEU A 245 2.73 22.35 -8.45
CA LEU A 245 4.10 22.44 -8.95
C LEU A 245 4.54 23.89 -9.18
N LEU A 246 3.68 24.74 -9.77
CA LEU A 246 3.95 26.17 -9.94
C LEU A 246 4.17 26.85 -8.61
N LYS A 247 3.37 26.50 -7.60
CA LYS A 247 3.52 27.08 -6.28
C LYS A 247 4.85 26.69 -5.65
N LEU A 248 5.22 25.41 -5.70
CA LEU A 248 6.53 24.94 -5.24
C LEU A 248 7.67 25.69 -5.94
N LEU A 249 7.58 25.84 -7.27
CA LEU A 249 8.59 26.54 -8.06
C LEU A 249 8.71 28.03 -7.68
N GLN A 250 7.62 28.66 -7.22
CA GLN A 250 7.58 30.07 -6.83
C GLN A 250 7.99 30.35 -5.37
N CYS A 251 8.18 29.31 -4.56
CA CYS A 251 8.68 29.42 -3.20
C CYS A 251 10.20 29.65 -3.16
N ALA A 252 10.68 30.29 -2.10
CA ALA A 252 12.12 30.37 -1.84
C ALA A 252 12.69 28.95 -1.72
N ASP A 253 13.86 28.72 -2.31
CA ASP A 253 14.52 27.42 -2.39
C ASP A 253 13.65 26.30 -2.99
N GLN A 254 12.61 26.69 -3.73
CA GLN A 254 11.67 25.79 -4.40
C GLN A 254 11.03 24.77 -3.44
N THR A 255 10.86 25.21 -2.19
CA THR A 255 10.48 24.37 -1.06
C THR A 255 9.28 24.96 -0.34
N LEU A 256 8.31 24.12 0.04
CA LEU A 256 7.07 24.52 0.69
C LEU A 256 6.80 23.63 1.90
N TRP A 257 6.60 24.27 3.05
CA TRP A 257 6.15 23.60 4.26
C TRP A 257 4.67 23.18 4.14
N GLU A 258 4.29 22.10 4.79
CA GLU A 258 2.92 21.55 4.71
C GLU A 258 1.85 22.54 5.17
N SER A 259 2.11 23.30 6.24
CA SER A 259 1.23 24.35 6.74
C SER A 259 1.00 25.45 5.71
N ASP A 260 2.06 25.84 5.01
CA ASP A 260 1.99 26.79 3.89
C ASP A 260 1.40 26.14 2.63
N ALA A 261 1.38 24.82 2.54
CA ALA A 261 0.84 24.06 1.41
C ALA A 261 -0.70 23.97 1.41
N HIS A 262 -1.38 24.49 2.42
CA HIS A 262 -2.86 24.52 2.54
C HIS A 262 -3.57 25.53 1.62
N ILE A 263 -2.93 26.04 0.57
CA ILE A 263 -3.54 27.10 -0.24
C ILE A 263 -4.45 26.50 -1.30
N GLY A 264 -5.74 26.74 -1.08
CA GLY A 264 -6.78 26.76 -2.08
C GLY A 264 -7.92 27.56 -1.50
N ASN A 265 -8.03 28.84 -1.88
CA ASN A 265 -9.24 29.61 -1.64
C ASN A 265 -10.39 28.80 -2.30
N LYS A 266 -11.42 28.38 -1.54
CA LYS A 266 -12.51 27.51 -2.03
C LYS A 266 -13.23 28.02 -3.30
N LYS A 267 -12.90 29.24 -3.74
CA LYS A 267 -13.46 29.96 -4.88
C LYS A 267 -12.77 29.67 -6.23
N GLU A 268 -11.66 28.93 -6.28
CA GLU A 268 -10.99 28.58 -7.55
C GLU A 268 -11.54 27.30 -8.21
N PRO A 269 -11.55 27.21 -9.56
CA PRO A 269 -12.26 26.17 -10.32
C PRO A 269 -11.78 24.74 -10.06
N TYR A 270 -10.60 24.56 -9.46
CA TYR A 270 -9.97 23.26 -9.27
C TYR A 270 -10.41 22.52 -7.99
N ASN A 271 -11.10 23.20 -7.07
CA ASN A 271 -11.55 22.65 -5.78
C ASN A 271 -10.43 21.89 -5.04
N LEU A 272 -9.27 22.53 -4.95
CA LEU A 272 -8.07 22.00 -4.31
C LEU A 272 -8.16 22.17 -2.78
N ASN A 273 -9.15 21.53 -2.15
CA ASN A 273 -9.25 21.47 -0.70
C ASN A 273 -8.05 20.71 -0.08
N HIS A 274 -7.88 20.78 1.24
CA HIS A 274 -6.70 20.17 1.88
C HIS A 274 -6.52 18.67 1.57
N PRO A 275 -7.56 17.81 1.70
CA PRO A 275 -7.54 16.44 1.19
C PRO A 275 -7.14 16.25 -0.27
N THR A 276 -7.73 17.03 -1.17
CA THR A 276 -7.38 16.97 -2.60
C THR A 276 -5.93 17.35 -2.84
N ALA A 277 -5.46 18.44 -2.21
CA ALA A 277 -4.09 18.91 -2.37
C ALA A 277 -3.07 17.87 -1.88
N TRP A 278 -3.38 17.22 -0.76
CA TRP A 278 -2.57 16.13 -0.22
C TRP A 278 -2.53 14.92 -1.16
N GLU A 279 -3.68 14.51 -1.71
CA GLU A 279 -3.73 13.39 -2.65
C GLU A 279 -2.89 13.66 -3.89
N VAL A 280 -3.01 14.86 -4.47
CA VAL A 280 -2.24 15.28 -5.65
C VAL A 280 -0.75 15.38 -5.32
N ARG A 281 -0.36 15.94 -4.17
CA ARG A 281 1.05 15.92 -3.71
C ARG A 281 1.58 14.50 -3.58
N GLY A 282 0.80 13.59 -3.01
CA GLY A 282 1.18 12.17 -2.92
C GLY A 282 1.36 11.51 -4.29
N ALA A 283 0.51 11.83 -5.26
CA ALA A 283 0.66 11.35 -6.64
C ALA A 283 1.95 11.88 -7.28
N LEU A 284 2.22 13.18 -7.13
CA LEU A 284 3.44 13.83 -7.62
C LEU A 284 4.71 13.27 -6.94
N ALA A 285 4.66 12.97 -5.65
CA ALA A 285 5.78 12.40 -4.92
C ALA A 285 6.14 10.99 -5.43
N ARG A 286 5.13 10.14 -5.62
CA ARG A 286 5.30 8.79 -6.21
C ARG A 286 5.84 8.83 -7.63
N ALA A 287 5.44 9.82 -8.42
CA ALA A 287 5.97 10.03 -9.77
C ALA A 287 7.39 10.63 -9.78
N GLY A 288 7.95 10.93 -8.60
CA GLY A 288 9.26 11.55 -8.45
C GLY A 288 9.30 13.01 -8.88
N HIS A 289 8.15 13.67 -9.02
CA HIS A 289 8.05 15.08 -9.41
C HIS A 289 8.26 16.03 -8.23
N ILE A 290 7.97 15.58 -7.01
CA ILE A 290 8.30 16.30 -5.78
C ILE A 290 9.01 15.35 -4.81
N ALA A 291 9.94 15.87 -4.03
CA ALA A 291 10.53 15.18 -2.89
C ALA A 291 9.80 15.62 -1.62
N LEU A 292 9.58 14.68 -0.69
CA LEU A 292 9.03 14.95 0.63
C LEU A 292 10.11 14.65 1.67
N ASP A 293 10.53 15.68 2.40
CA ASP A 293 11.37 15.56 3.58
C ASP A 293 10.50 15.73 4.82
N TRP A 294 10.55 14.76 5.74
CA TRP A 294 9.69 14.73 6.92
C TRP A 294 10.54 14.71 8.19
N ASP A 295 10.46 15.79 8.96
CA ASP A 295 11.24 15.95 10.20
C ASP A 295 10.56 15.33 11.44
N GLY A 296 9.34 14.81 11.28
CA GLY A 296 8.54 14.25 12.36
C GLY A 296 7.37 15.14 12.79
N LYS A 297 7.43 16.44 12.50
CA LYS A 297 6.42 17.45 12.85
C LYS A 297 5.72 17.99 11.62
N GLU A 298 6.48 18.27 10.57
CA GLU A 298 5.97 18.89 9.36
C GLU A 298 6.65 18.33 8.11
N GLY A 299 5.85 18.21 7.03
CA GLY A 299 6.34 17.81 5.73
C GLY A 299 6.89 19.01 4.97
N ARG A 300 8.08 18.85 4.41
CA ARG A 300 8.71 19.82 3.52
C ARG A 300 8.75 19.26 2.11
N TYR A 301 8.04 19.91 1.20
CA TYR A 301 7.95 19.50 -0.20
C TYR A 301 8.93 20.31 -1.04
N THR A 302 9.73 19.65 -1.88
CA THR A 302 10.65 20.31 -2.81
C THR A 302 10.38 19.79 -4.23
N ILE A 303 10.24 20.69 -5.21
CA ILE A 303 10.09 20.26 -6.61
C ILE A 303 11.41 19.67 -7.13
N THR A 304 11.37 18.47 -7.72
CA THR A 304 12.56 17.80 -8.26
C THR A 304 12.86 18.31 -9.69
N PRO A 305 14.05 18.01 -10.25
CA PRO A 305 14.30 18.26 -11.68
C PRO A 305 13.27 17.59 -12.59
N SER A 306 12.82 16.37 -12.24
CA SER A 306 11.74 15.68 -12.97
C SER A 306 10.42 16.44 -12.88
N GLY A 307 10.08 16.99 -11.71
CA GLY A 307 8.88 17.81 -11.54
C GLY A 307 8.91 19.10 -12.34
N LYS A 308 10.06 19.77 -12.46
CA LYS A 308 10.22 20.94 -13.33
C LYS A 308 9.97 20.57 -14.79
N LYS A 309 10.52 19.43 -15.25
CA LYS A 309 10.30 18.92 -16.61
C LYS A 309 8.83 18.57 -16.83
N HIS A 310 8.21 17.84 -15.91
CA HIS A 310 6.78 17.52 -15.98
C HIS A 310 5.93 18.79 -16.07
N LEU A 311 6.23 19.80 -15.26
CA LEU A 311 5.52 21.07 -15.25
C LEU A 311 5.54 21.76 -16.63
N THR A 312 6.65 21.68 -17.38
CA THR A 312 6.74 22.26 -18.73
C THR A 312 5.87 21.52 -19.77
N THR A 313 5.41 20.31 -19.47
CA THR A 313 4.54 19.52 -20.36
C THR A 313 3.05 19.71 -20.07
N LEU A 314 2.69 20.39 -18.98
CA LEU A 314 1.30 20.60 -18.58
C LEU A 314 0.64 21.72 -19.41
N PRO A 315 -0.66 21.61 -19.72
CA PRO A 315 -1.36 22.58 -20.57
C PRO A 315 -1.71 23.87 -19.80
N PHE A 316 -0.82 24.87 -19.83
CA PHE A 316 -1.04 26.17 -19.16
C PHE A 316 -2.31 26.91 -19.61
N GLY A 317 -2.81 26.65 -20.83
CA GLY A 317 -4.02 27.28 -21.35
C GLY A 317 -5.27 27.03 -20.51
N GLU A 318 -5.28 25.97 -19.70
CA GLU A 318 -6.41 25.63 -18.83
C GLU A 318 -6.44 26.43 -17.52
N LEU A 319 -5.34 27.11 -17.14
CA LEU A 319 -5.27 27.82 -15.85
C LEU A 319 -5.87 29.23 -15.85
N GLY A 320 -6.15 29.80 -17.02
CA GLY A 320 -6.41 31.23 -17.16
C GLY A 320 -5.13 32.07 -17.02
N GLU A 321 -5.26 33.31 -16.56
CA GLU A 321 -4.12 34.18 -16.32
C GLU A 321 -3.36 33.74 -15.05
N VAL A 322 -2.07 33.40 -15.21
CA VAL A 322 -1.20 32.99 -14.10
C VAL A 322 -0.02 33.95 -14.00
N THR A 323 0.16 34.52 -12.82
CA THR A 323 1.36 35.32 -12.51
C THR A 323 2.48 34.41 -12.04
N ILE A 324 3.63 34.46 -12.73
CA ILE A 324 4.83 33.69 -12.39
C ILE A 324 5.96 34.66 -12.04
N LYS A 325 6.62 34.47 -10.89
CA LYS A 325 7.80 35.24 -10.52
C LYS A 325 8.92 35.05 -11.57
N GLY A 326 9.68 36.12 -11.87
CA GLY A 326 10.73 36.08 -12.90
C GLY A 326 11.77 34.95 -12.69
N ILE A 327 12.16 34.68 -11.45
CA ILE A 327 13.09 33.57 -11.13
C ILE A 327 12.46 32.20 -11.44
N ALA A 328 11.20 32.00 -11.06
CA ALA A 328 10.47 30.76 -11.35
C ALA A 328 10.28 30.56 -12.87
N LEU A 329 10.01 31.64 -13.61
CA LEU A 329 9.92 31.59 -15.06
C LEU A 329 11.27 31.22 -15.70
N ALA A 330 12.39 31.77 -15.23
CA ALA A 330 13.72 31.43 -15.72
C ALA A 330 14.05 29.94 -15.50
N GLU A 331 13.72 29.40 -14.33
CA GLU A 331 13.86 27.97 -14.00
C GLU A 331 12.99 27.07 -14.87
N LEU A 332 11.74 27.48 -15.12
CA LEU A 332 10.82 26.75 -16.00
C LEU A 332 11.33 26.71 -17.44
N LEU A 333 11.82 27.85 -17.96
CA LEU A 333 12.42 27.92 -19.29
C LEU A 333 13.71 27.12 -19.40
N ALA A 334 14.53 27.08 -18.34
CA ALA A 334 15.72 26.23 -18.29
C ALA A 334 15.34 24.74 -18.36
N ALA A 335 14.36 24.30 -17.56
CA ALA A 335 13.85 22.93 -17.61
C ALA A 335 13.25 22.57 -18.98
N ALA A 336 12.56 23.50 -19.64
CA ALA A 336 12.00 23.31 -20.97
C ALA A 336 13.07 23.12 -22.06
N ARG A 337 14.23 23.77 -21.91
CA ARG A 337 15.38 23.59 -22.83
C ARG A 337 16.09 22.25 -22.65
N GLU A 338 16.02 21.67 -21.44
CA GLU A 338 16.58 20.36 -21.14
C GLU A 338 15.68 19.20 -21.51
N LEU A 339 14.39 19.45 -21.76
CA LEU A 339 13.60 18.44 -22.44
C LEU A 339 14.36 18.14 -23.72
N PRO A 340 14.58 16.84 -24.06
CA PRO A 340 15.00 16.54 -25.41
C PRO A 340 14.03 17.32 -26.26
N VAL A 341 14.55 18.16 -27.17
CA VAL A 341 13.77 18.62 -28.29
C VAL A 341 13.36 17.30 -28.90
N GLN A 342 12.21 16.77 -28.46
CA GLN A 342 11.39 15.88 -29.23
C GLN A 342 11.39 16.67 -30.49
N SER A 343 12.24 16.22 -31.40
CA SER A 343 12.38 16.87 -32.65
C SER A 343 10.96 16.66 -33.11
N ILE A 344 10.18 17.74 -33.02
CA ILE A 344 9.32 18.14 -34.09
C ILE A 344 10.33 18.25 -35.24
N SER A 345 10.81 17.10 -35.72
CA SER A 345 10.63 16.73 -37.08
C SER A 345 9.20 17.17 -37.39
N HIS A 346 9.03 18.46 -37.70
CA HIS A 346 8.97 18.84 -39.09
C HIS A 346 9.95 17.93 -39.79
N ALA A 347 9.49 16.71 -40.08
CA ALA A 347 10.21 15.81 -40.91
C ALA A 347 10.50 16.69 -42.11
N ALA A 348 11.77 17.10 -42.25
CA ALA A 348 12.28 17.51 -43.54
C ALA A 348 11.86 16.34 -44.40
N THR A 349 10.83 16.58 -45.20
CA THR A 349 9.93 15.57 -45.75
C THR A 349 10.77 14.42 -46.26
N ALA A 350 11.01 13.43 -45.40
CA ALA A 350 11.40 12.13 -45.88
C ALA A 350 10.23 11.79 -46.81
N PRO A 351 10.50 11.45 -48.08
CA PRO A 351 9.44 11.14 -49.02
C PRO A 351 8.46 10.27 -48.26
N PRO A 352 7.17 10.67 -48.17
CA PRO A 352 6.22 10.05 -47.27
C PRO A 352 6.44 8.56 -47.41
N ILE A 353 6.89 7.93 -46.31
CA ILE A 353 6.78 6.49 -46.22
C ILE A 353 5.28 6.34 -46.35
N THR A 354 4.88 5.98 -47.56
CA THR A 354 3.51 5.70 -47.90
C THR A 354 3.32 4.42 -47.14
N HIS A 355 2.95 4.55 -45.86
CA HIS A 355 2.34 3.49 -45.10
C HIS A 355 1.09 3.20 -45.91
N THR A 356 1.24 2.25 -46.85
CA THR A 356 0.15 1.67 -47.61
C THR A 356 -0.92 1.38 -46.58
N ALA A 357 -2.07 2.05 -46.73
CA ALA A 357 -3.16 1.96 -45.77
C ALA A 357 -3.39 0.48 -45.48
N ILE A 358 -3.19 0.09 -44.22
CA ILE A 358 -3.32 -1.30 -43.84
C ILE A 358 -4.77 -1.72 -44.08
N THR A 359 -4.96 -2.78 -44.84
CA THR A 359 -6.30 -3.32 -45.06
C THR A 359 -6.82 -3.95 -43.78
N ALA A 360 -8.15 -4.04 -43.62
CA ALA A 360 -8.75 -4.67 -42.44
C ALA A 360 -8.19 -6.09 -42.19
N THR A 361 -8.03 -6.90 -43.25
CA THR A 361 -7.47 -8.25 -43.16
C THR A 361 -6.00 -8.27 -42.72
N GLN A 362 -5.20 -7.30 -43.15
CA GLN A 362 -3.82 -7.17 -42.68
C GLN A 362 -3.77 -6.75 -41.21
N LEU A 363 -4.68 -5.86 -40.77
CA LEU A 363 -4.77 -5.46 -39.37
C LEU A 363 -5.22 -6.61 -38.46
N GLU A 364 -6.18 -7.42 -38.90
CA GLU A 364 -6.59 -8.65 -38.20
C GLU A 364 -5.42 -9.62 -38.01
N GLN A 365 -4.64 -9.87 -39.08
CA GLN A 365 -3.48 -10.74 -39.00
C GLN A 365 -2.40 -10.16 -38.07
N ALA A 366 -2.14 -8.85 -38.16
CA ALA A 366 -1.19 -8.17 -37.28
C ALA A 366 -1.59 -8.29 -35.80
N ILE A 367 -2.88 -8.17 -35.48
CA ILE A 367 -3.39 -8.34 -34.11
C ILE A 367 -3.13 -9.78 -33.62
N LEU A 368 -3.36 -10.79 -34.46
CA LEU A 368 -3.09 -12.20 -34.12
C LEU A 368 -1.60 -12.47 -33.91
N ASP A 369 -0.74 -11.88 -34.73
CA ASP A 369 0.71 -12.04 -34.63
C ASP A 369 1.25 -11.40 -33.34
N ILE A 370 0.82 -10.17 -33.05
CA ILE A 370 1.17 -9.46 -31.80
C ILE A 370 0.64 -10.21 -30.59
N LEU A 371 -0.59 -10.71 -30.63
CA LEU A 371 -1.15 -11.52 -29.55
C LEU A 371 -0.31 -12.78 -29.34
N SER A 372 0.12 -13.44 -30.42
CA SER A 372 0.99 -14.62 -30.34
C SER A 372 2.35 -14.31 -29.71
N GLU A 373 2.97 -13.20 -30.10
CA GLU A 373 4.24 -12.72 -29.57
C GLU A 373 4.14 -12.43 -28.06
N LEU A 374 3.09 -11.71 -27.66
CA LEU A 374 2.82 -11.38 -26.25
C LEU A 374 2.57 -12.64 -25.40
N LEU A 375 1.83 -13.60 -25.93
CA LEU A 375 1.56 -14.88 -25.27
C LEU A 375 2.79 -15.81 -25.23
N ALA A 376 3.68 -15.76 -26.21
CA ALA A 376 4.93 -16.52 -26.17
C ALA A 376 5.95 -15.91 -25.19
N GLY A 377 5.91 -14.58 -25.01
CA GLY A 377 6.81 -13.85 -24.12
C GLY A 377 6.17 -13.47 -22.79
N LYS A 378 5.85 -12.18 -22.64
CA LYS A 378 5.48 -11.52 -21.38
C LYS A 378 4.29 -12.16 -20.66
N TYR A 379 3.37 -12.81 -21.39
CA TYR A 379 2.11 -13.33 -20.87
C TYR A 379 1.94 -14.84 -20.99
N ALA A 380 3.03 -15.61 -21.15
CA ALA A 380 3.00 -17.06 -21.31
C ALA A 380 2.24 -17.80 -20.20
N ASN A 381 2.40 -17.37 -18.95
CA ASN A 381 1.75 -18.02 -17.80
C ASN A 381 0.26 -17.70 -17.70
N LEU A 382 -0.17 -16.53 -18.16
CA LEU A 382 -1.56 -16.07 -18.05
C LEU A 382 -2.43 -16.55 -19.20
N ARG A 383 -1.84 -16.94 -20.33
CA ARG A 383 -2.52 -17.37 -21.57
C ARG A 383 -3.51 -16.34 -22.15
N MET A 384 -3.46 -15.11 -21.66
CA MET A 384 -4.24 -13.96 -22.16
C MET A 384 -3.36 -12.71 -22.12
N ALA A 385 -3.55 -11.82 -23.10
CA ALA A 385 -2.81 -10.56 -23.19
C ALA A 385 -3.74 -9.35 -22.98
N PRO A 386 -3.32 -8.30 -22.26
CA PRO A 386 -4.10 -7.08 -22.11
C PRO A 386 -4.28 -6.35 -23.46
N ILE A 387 -5.51 -5.89 -23.75
CA ILE A 387 -5.84 -5.23 -25.02
C ILE A 387 -5.05 -3.94 -25.25
N HIS A 388 -4.80 -3.16 -24.19
CA HIS A 388 -4.04 -1.91 -24.30
C HIS A 388 -2.59 -2.13 -24.78
N GLU A 389 -1.96 -3.25 -24.39
CA GLU A 389 -0.61 -3.62 -24.84
C GLU A 389 -0.63 -3.97 -26.33
N ILE A 390 -1.61 -4.77 -26.76
CA ILE A 390 -1.80 -5.12 -28.18
C ILE A 390 -1.99 -3.84 -29.01
N ARG A 391 -2.85 -2.92 -28.55
CA ARG A 391 -3.14 -1.65 -29.22
C ARG A 391 -1.89 -0.76 -29.29
N SER A 392 -1.10 -0.68 -28.22
CA SER A 392 0.15 0.09 -28.19
C SER A 392 1.13 -0.40 -29.25
N ILE A 393 1.31 -1.72 -29.37
CA ILE A 393 2.21 -2.32 -30.37
C ILE A 393 1.66 -2.12 -31.78
N VAL A 394 0.33 -2.18 -31.97
CA VAL A 394 -0.29 -1.83 -33.28
C VAL A 394 -0.02 -0.37 -33.64
N ALA A 395 -0.13 0.54 -32.67
CA ALA A 395 0.13 1.97 -32.89
C ALA A 395 1.59 2.22 -33.31
N GLU A 396 2.51 1.50 -32.67
CA GLU A 396 3.94 1.57 -32.96
C GLU A 396 4.29 1.00 -34.34
N ARG A 397 3.73 -0.18 -34.70
CA ARG A 397 4.08 -0.90 -35.94
C ARG A 397 3.34 -0.40 -37.18
N PHE A 398 2.08 0.01 -37.02
CA PHE A 398 1.17 0.30 -38.14
C PHE A 398 0.57 1.71 -38.08
N GLY A 399 0.92 2.50 -37.06
CA GLY A 399 0.52 3.89 -36.91
C GLY A 399 -0.76 4.08 -36.08
N PRO A 400 -1.04 5.33 -35.68
CA PRO A 400 -2.14 5.66 -34.78
C PRO A 400 -3.52 5.41 -35.39
N ASP A 401 -3.66 5.48 -36.72
CA ASP A 401 -4.92 5.21 -37.40
C ASP A 401 -5.34 3.74 -37.30
N ALA A 402 -4.39 2.81 -37.45
CA ALA A 402 -4.62 1.38 -37.27
C ALA A 402 -5.00 1.03 -35.82
N ALA A 403 -4.41 1.75 -34.84
CA ALA A 403 -4.70 1.60 -33.42
C ALA A 403 -5.92 2.39 -32.93
N SER A 404 -6.58 3.14 -33.82
CA SER A 404 -7.76 3.94 -33.49
C SER A 404 -8.90 3.06 -33.00
N HIS A 405 -9.82 3.61 -32.20
CA HIS A 405 -11.00 2.87 -31.76
C HIS A 405 -11.87 2.39 -32.93
N ALA A 406 -11.91 3.11 -34.05
CA ALA A 406 -12.69 2.70 -35.21
C ALA A 406 -12.12 1.41 -35.82
N ASN A 407 -10.83 1.41 -36.15
CA ASN A 407 -10.21 0.32 -36.90
C ASN A 407 -9.85 -0.88 -36.01
N PHE A 408 -9.23 -0.62 -34.85
CA PHE A 408 -8.79 -1.67 -33.94
C PHE A 408 -9.96 -2.40 -33.28
N ASN A 409 -10.96 -1.67 -32.75
CA ASN A 409 -12.11 -2.33 -32.11
C ASN A 409 -12.90 -3.16 -33.12
N HIS A 410 -13.10 -2.63 -34.33
CA HIS A 410 -13.79 -3.36 -35.38
C HIS A 410 -13.09 -4.68 -35.70
N SER A 411 -11.77 -4.64 -35.94
CA SER A 411 -10.96 -5.83 -36.24
C SER A 411 -10.98 -6.86 -35.10
N CYS A 412 -10.83 -6.44 -33.83
CA CYS A 412 -10.95 -7.34 -32.69
C CYS A 412 -12.35 -7.97 -32.54
N LEU A 413 -13.40 -7.23 -32.85
CA LEU A 413 -14.77 -7.74 -32.82
C LEU A 413 -15.03 -8.73 -33.97
N GLU A 414 -14.48 -8.50 -35.17
CA GLU A 414 -14.54 -9.48 -36.27
C GLU A 414 -13.73 -10.76 -35.94
N LEU A 415 -12.54 -10.62 -35.35
CA LEU A 415 -11.76 -11.75 -34.84
C LEU A 415 -12.52 -12.55 -33.77
N ARG A 416 -13.34 -11.89 -32.96
CA ARG A 416 -14.24 -12.56 -32.01
C ARG A 416 -15.41 -13.27 -32.70
N ARG A 417 -16.06 -12.62 -33.67
CA ARG A 417 -17.18 -13.23 -34.41
C ARG A 417 -16.75 -14.46 -35.20
N THR A 418 -15.53 -14.46 -35.70
CA THR A 418 -14.93 -15.59 -36.45
C THR A 418 -14.22 -16.61 -35.55
N ASP A 419 -14.37 -16.50 -34.23
CA ASP A 419 -13.82 -17.40 -33.22
C ASP A 419 -12.29 -17.61 -33.34
N LYS A 420 -11.57 -16.55 -33.72
CA LYS A 420 -10.10 -16.53 -33.74
C LYS A 420 -9.53 -15.99 -32.43
N VAL A 421 -10.22 -15.05 -31.80
CA VAL A 421 -9.86 -14.43 -30.52
C VAL A 421 -11.06 -14.41 -29.60
N ARG A 422 -10.87 -14.77 -28.34
CA ARG A 422 -11.89 -14.56 -27.31
C ARG A 422 -11.54 -13.33 -26.50
N LEU A 423 -12.50 -12.41 -26.39
CA LEU A 423 -12.36 -11.18 -25.61
C LEU A 423 -12.98 -11.39 -24.22
N ILE A 424 -12.23 -11.07 -23.17
CA ILE A 424 -12.61 -11.31 -21.78
C ILE A 424 -12.87 -9.95 -21.12
N SER A 425 -14.07 -9.80 -20.54
CA SER A 425 -14.43 -8.67 -19.69
C SER A 425 -13.92 -8.87 -18.27
N ILE A 426 -13.67 -7.77 -17.57
CA ILE A 426 -13.47 -7.80 -16.12
C ILE A 426 -14.64 -7.10 -15.44
N ASP A 427 -15.11 -7.69 -14.35
CA ASP A 427 -16.12 -7.08 -13.49
C ASP A 427 -15.49 -6.01 -12.58
N ASP A 428 -14.23 -6.22 -12.18
CA ASP A 428 -13.49 -5.30 -11.30
C ASP A 428 -12.57 -4.36 -12.10
N ARG A 429 -13.02 -3.12 -12.31
CA ARG A 429 -12.25 -2.06 -12.98
C ARG A 429 -11.29 -1.32 -12.05
N SER A 430 -11.31 -1.58 -10.74
CA SER A 430 -10.53 -0.81 -9.76
C SER A 430 -9.02 -0.96 -9.92
N ARG A 431 -8.59 -2.05 -10.57
CA ARG A 431 -7.18 -2.35 -10.83
C ARG A 431 -6.66 -1.79 -12.15
N ALA A 432 -7.53 -1.31 -13.03
CA ALA A 432 -7.14 -0.78 -14.33
C ALA A 432 -6.81 0.72 -14.24
N THR A 433 -5.72 1.14 -14.88
CA THR A 433 -5.42 2.57 -14.99
C THR A 433 -6.40 3.27 -15.95
N PRO A 434 -6.58 4.60 -15.86
CA PRO A 434 -7.42 5.34 -16.80
C PRO A 434 -7.03 5.14 -18.27
N VAL A 435 -5.73 4.99 -18.54
CA VAL A 435 -5.21 4.71 -19.90
C VAL A 435 -5.66 3.33 -20.37
N GLN A 436 -5.55 2.30 -19.53
CA GLN A 436 -6.00 0.95 -19.85
C GLN A 436 -7.52 0.88 -20.08
N LEU A 437 -8.29 1.65 -19.30
CA LEU A 437 -9.73 1.79 -19.47
C LEU A 437 -10.09 2.47 -20.78
N ARG A 438 -9.36 3.54 -21.15
CA ARG A 438 -9.56 4.22 -22.43
C ARG A 438 -9.25 3.32 -23.61
N ASP A 439 -8.17 2.55 -23.54
CA ASP A 439 -7.70 1.73 -24.66
C ASP A 439 -8.44 0.37 -24.78
N SER A 440 -9.35 0.09 -23.85
CA SER A 440 -10.24 -1.08 -23.85
C SER A 440 -11.24 -1.08 -25.02
N ILE A 441 -11.88 -2.22 -25.27
CA ILE A 441 -12.93 -2.34 -26.30
C ILE A 441 -14.30 -2.30 -25.62
N PHE A 442 -15.13 -1.34 -26.04
CA PHE A 442 -16.53 -1.23 -25.61
C PHE A 442 -17.44 -1.93 -26.62
N ALA A 443 -18.25 -2.87 -26.15
CA ALA A 443 -19.40 -3.40 -26.88
C ALA A 443 -20.66 -3.27 -25.99
N VAL A 444 -21.85 -3.45 -26.57
CA VAL A 444 -23.14 -3.20 -25.90
C VAL A 444 -23.20 -3.90 -24.52
N GLY A 445 -22.98 -3.12 -23.45
CA GLY A 445 -23.01 -3.59 -22.06
C GLY A 445 -21.70 -4.16 -21.50
N GLU A 446 -20.64 -4.32 -22.29
CA GLU A 446 -19.39 -4.99 -21.89
C GLU A 446 -18.16 -4.13 -22.20
N THR A 447 -17.14 -4.20 -21.32
CA THR A 447 -15.82 -3.62 -21.54
C THR A 447 -14.79 -4.73 -21.50
N PHE A 448 -14.17 -5.04 -22.63
CA PHE A 448 -13.15 -6.10 -22.73
C PHE A 448 -11.77 -5.55 -22.42
N PHE A 449 -11.03 -6.30 -21.60
CA PHE A 449 -9.68 -5.92 -21.16
C PHE A 449 -8.59 -6.88 -21.63
N TYR A 450 -8.95 -8.14 -21.90
CA TYR A 450 -8.00 -9.15 -22.32
C TYR A 450 -8.45 -9.85 -23.60
N ALA A 451 -7.48 -10.35 -24.35
CA ALA A 451 -7.66 -11.21 -25.50
C ALA A 451 -6.93 -12.55 -25.26
N GLU A 452 -7.58 -13.67 -25.58
CA GLU A 452 -6.96 -15.00 -25.67
C GLU A 452 -7.19 -15.60 -27.07
N LYS A 453 -6.37 -16.58 -27.47
CA LYS A 453 -6.64 -17.36 -28.69
C LYS A 453 -7.75 -18.38 -28.41
N ALA A 454 -8.80 -18.38 -29.23
CA ALA A 454 -9.99 -19.22 -29.02
C ALA A 454 -9.68 -20.74 -29.06
N ASN A 455 -8.64 -21.16 -29.78
CA ASN A 455 -8.27 -22.57 -29.98
C ASN A 455 -6.97 -22.98 -29.26
N ALA A 456 -6.57 -22.27 -28.20
CA ALA A 456 -5.43 -22.71 -27.40
C ALA A 456 -5.80 -24.00 -26.63
N PRO A 457 -5.00 -25.09 -26.71
CA PRO A 457 -5.27 -26.28 -25.90
C PRO A 457 -5.27 -25.92 -24.42
N ALA A 458 -6.32 -26.35 -23.72
CA ALA A 458 -6.51 -26.12 -22.29
C ALA A 458 -5.38 -26.73 -21.44
#